data_AF-A0A0C9X0M0-F1
#
_entry.id   AF-A0A0C9X0M0-F1
#
_cell.length_a   1.000
_cell.length_b   1.000
_cell.length_c   1.000
_cell.angle_alpha   90.00
_cell.angle_beta   90.00
_cell.angle_gamma   90.00
#
_symmetry.space_group_name_H-M   'P 1'
#
loop_
_entity.id
_entity.type
_entity.pdbx_description
1 polymer ?
#
loop_
_entity_poly.entity_id
_entity_poly.type
_entity_poly.pdbx_seq_one_letter_code
_entity_poly.pdbx_strand_id
1 'polypeptide(L)' 'RIGIIRIDSGELKSGAMNTWCDANGYTLQFTAPYTSAHNGRIERMHLTIMNRMRAM' A
#
# COMPACT_ATOMS: atom_id res chain seq x y z
N ARG A 1 2.65 4.61 18.47
CA ARG A 1 1.94 4.30 17.21
C ARG A 1 2.39 5.35 16.19
N ILE A 2 3.20 4.96 15.20
CA ILE A 2 3.91 5.88 14.29
C ILE A 2 2.97 6.37 13.18
N GLY A 3 2.08 5.50 12.68
CA GLY A 3 1.13 5.86 11.64
C GLY A 3 0.28 4.69 11.17
N ILE A 4 -0.43 4.92 10.06
CA ILE A 4 -1.30 3.94 9.41
C ILE A 4 -0.72 3.61 8.03
N ILE A 5 -0.56 2.32 7.77
CA ILE A 5 -0.26 1.78 6.44
C ILE A 5 -1.56 1.22 5.88
N ARG A 6 -1.97 1.70 4.70
CA ARG A 6 -3.16 1.21 4.01
C ARG A 6 -2.75 0.55 2.70
N ILE A 7 -3.15 -0.71 2.53
CA ILE A 7 -2.83 -1.54 1.37
C ILE A 7 -4.08 -2.28 0.88
N ASP A 8 -4.03 -2.86 -0.31
CA ASP A 8 -5.05 -3.80 -0.75
C ASP A 8 -4.92 -5.15 -0.04
N SER A 9 -5.92 -5.99 -0.22
CA SER A 9 -6.02 -7.32 0.37
C SER A 9 -5.30 -8.40 -0.46
N GLY A 10 -4.29 -8.02 -1.24
CA GLY A 10 -3.47 -8.92 -2.06
C GLY A 10 -2.40 -9.67 -1.26
N GLU A 11 -1.22 -9.84 -1.86
CA GLU A 11 -0.09 -10.63 -1.34
C GLU A 11 0.36 -10.20 0.07
N LEU A 12 0.31 -8.90 0.36
CA LEU A 12 0.75 -8.34 1.64
C LEU A 12 -0.24 -8.59 2.80
N LYS A 13 -1.39 -9.21 2.54
CA LYS A 13 -2.30 -9.68 3.58
C LYS A 13 -1.75 -10.96 4.21
N SER A 14 -0.69 -10.82 5.00
CA SER A 14 0.01 -11.94 5.64
C SER A 14 0.29 -11.69 7.12
N GLY A 15 0.48 -12.78 7.88
CA GLY A 15 0.90 -12.68 9.29
C GLY A 15 2.27 -12.01 9.45
N ALA A 16 3.18 -12.20 8.49
CA ALA A 16 4.48 -11.56 8.47
C ALA A 16 4.35 -10.03 8.36
N MET A 17 3.44 -9.52 7.53
CA MET A 17 3.19 -8.08 7.43
C MET A 17 2.59 -7.51 8.71
N ASN A 18 1.63 -8.22 9.32
CA ASN A 18 1.06 -7.79 10.60
C ASN A 18 2.11 -7.73 11.70
N THR A 19 2.89 -8.80 11.89
CA THR A 19 3.96 -8.84 12.90
C THR A 19 5.01 -7.75 12.69
N TRP A 20 5.39 -7.48 11.45
CA TRP A 20 6.29 -6.38 11.13
C TRP A 20 5.67 -5.02 11.46
N CYS A 21 4.41 -4.79 11.09
CA CYS A 21 3.70 -3.55 11.42
C CYS A 21 3.61 -3.32 12.93
N ASP A 22 3.25 -4.36 13.70
CA ASP A 22 3.13 -4.29 15.15
C ASP A 22 4.49 -3.98 15.80
N ALA A 23 5.55 -4.66 15.37
CA ALA A 23 6.91 -4.43 15.87
C ALA A 23 7.41 -3.00 15.59
N ASN A 24 6.99 -2.40 14.47
CA ASN A 24 7.35 -1.03 14.08
C ASN A 24 6.32 0.00 14.55
N GLY A 25 5.28 -0.39 15.30
CA GLY A 25 4.27 0.51 15.84
C GLY A 25 3.34 1.12 14.78
N TYR A 26 3.22 0.50 13.61
CA TYR A 26 2.25 0.86 12.57
C TYR A 26 0.92 0.15 12.74
N THR A 27 -0.12 0.71 12.15
CA THR A 27 -1.41 0.02 12.00
C THR A 27 -1.64 -0.33 10.56
N LEU A 28 -1.82 -1.62 10.31
CA LEU A 28 -2.18 -2.11 9.00
C LEU A 28 -3.70 -1.98 8.80
N GLN A 29 -4.10 -1.34 7.72
CA GLN A 29 -5.48 -1.26 7.25
C GLN A 29 -5.57 -1.80 5.83
N PHE A 30 -6.67 -2.47 5.54
CA PHE A 30 -6.95 -2.98 4.21
C PHE A 30 -8.03 -2.16 3.53
N THR A 31 -7.91 -1.93 2.23
CA THR A 31 -8.98 -1.34 1.44
C THR A 31 -10.17 -2.30 1.32
N ALA A 32 -11.35 -1.75 1.06
CA ALA A 32 -12.51 -2.57 0.73
C ALA A 32 -12.22 -3.47 -0.50
N PRO A 33 -12.77 -4.71 -0.52
CA PRO A 33 -12.66 -5.59 -1.68
C PRO A 33 -13.14 -4.91 -2.96
N TYR A 34 -12.49 -5.22 -4.09
CA TYR A 34 -12.88 -4.75 -5.43
C TYR A 34 -13.00 -3.23 -5.59
N THR A 35 -12.35 -2.44 -4.72
CA THR A 35 -12.42 -0.98 -4.75
C THR A 35 -11.06 -0.37 -5.07
N SER A 36 -10.69 -0.34 -6.35
CA SER A 36 -9.44 0.25 -6.84
C SER A 36 -9.33 1.76 -6.54
N ALA A 37 -10.47 2.46 -6.50
CA ALA A 37 -10.52 3.90 -6.23
C ALA A 37 -9.83 4.31 -4.91
N HIS A 38 -9.79 3.42 -3.90
CA HIS A 38 -9.08 3.67 -2.64
C HIS A 38 -7.56 3.81 -2.82
N ASN A 39 -6.99 3.21 -3.86
CA ASN A 39 -5.56 3.22 -4.15
C ASN A 39 -5.16 4.20 -5.26
N GLY A 40 -6.10 4.97 -5.80
CA GLY A 40 -5.85 5.84 -6.97
C GLY A 40 -4.77 6.91 -6.77
N ARG A 41 -4.40 7.25 -5.53
CA ARG A 41 -3.22 8.11 -5.26
C ARG A 41 -1.91 7.38 -5.56
N ILE A 42 -1.78 6.15 -5.08
CA ILE A 42 -0.59 5.31 -5.26
C ILE A 42 -0.45 4.89 -6.72
N GLU A 43 -1.56 4.52 -7.38
CA GLU A 43 -1.56 4.16 -8.80
C GLU A 43 -1.08 5.32 -9.69
N ARG A 44 -1.52 6.55 -9.44
CA ARG A 44 -1.02 7.74 -10.17
C ARG A 44 0.46 8.00 -9.93
N MET A 45 0.94 7.76 -8.71
CA MET A 45 2.36 7.88 -8.40
C MET A 45 3.18 6.80 -9.15
N HIS A 46 2.71 5.55 -9.18
CA HIS A 46 3.35 4.49 -9.98
C HIS A 46 3.44 4.85 -11.46
N LEU A 47 2.35 5.35 -12.04
CA LEU A 47 2.33 5.81 -13.44
C LEU A 47 3.34 6.95 -13.67
N THR A 48 3.43 7.91 -12.74
CA THR A 48 4.38 9.01 -12.84
C THR A 48 5.83 8.52 -12.84
N ILE A 49 6.16 7.58 -11.95
CA ILE A 49 7.50 6.99 -11.88
C ILE A 49 7.81 6.23 -13.18
N MET A 50 6.89 5.39 -13.65
CA MET A 50 7.08 4.62 -14.89
C MET A 50 7.24 5.52 -16.11
N ASN A 51 6.44 6.58 -16.23
CA ASN A 51 6.53 7.51 -17.35
C ASN A 51 7.85 8.29 -17.34
N ARG A 52 8.34 8.70 -16.15
CA ARG A 52 9.67 9.32 -16.04
C ARG A 52 10.77 8.39 -16.53
N MET A 53 10.74 7.12 -16.12
CA MET A 53 11.75 6.14 -16.54
C MET A 53 11.73 5.85 -18.04
N ARG A 54 10.56 5.92 -18.68
CA ARG A 54 10.43 5.72 -20.14
C ARG A 54 10.85 6.92 -20.98
N ALA A 55 10.87 8.12 -20.39
CA ALA A 55 11.22 9.36 -21.07
C ALA A 55 12.72 9.72 -20.93
N MET A 56 13.48 8.93 -20.16
CA MET A 56 14.95 8.97 -20.08
C MET A 56 15.54 8.02 -21.11
#